data_AF-A0A7C1E3Z0-F1
#
_entry.id   AF-A0A7C1E3Z0-F1
#
_cell.length_a   1.000
_cell.length_b   1.000
_cell.length_c   1.000
_cell.angle_alpha   90.00
_cell.angle_beta   90.00
_cell.angle_gamma   90.00
#
_symmetry.space_group_name_H-M   'P 1'
#
loop_
_entity.id
_entity.type
_entity.pdbx_description
1 polymer ?
#
loop_
_entity_poly.entity_id
_entity_poly.type
_entity_poly.pdbx_seq_one_letter_code
_entity_poly.pdbx_strand_id
1 'polypeptide(L)' 'MMQNENDSYFADPQRTDHTQFTIEIKSVADNEVLEGILRNTSSMLAILNEQRQILALNDTLLKMLGID' A
#
# COMPACT_ATOMS: atom_id res chain seq x y z
N MET A 1 6.63 16.15 -25.94
CA MET A 1 6.24 15.57 -24.64
C MET A 1 7.27 14.51 -24.31
N MET A 2 8.08 14.71 -23.27
CA MET A 2 8.97 13.65 -22.80
C MET A 2 8.10 12.60 -22.11
N GLN A 3 8.12 11.36 -22.61
CA GLN A 3 7.56 10.23 -21.88
C GLN A 3 8.39 10.04 -20.60
N ASN A 4 7.76 10.03 -19.44
CA ASN A 4 8.43 9.64 -18.21
C ASN A 4 8.81 8.16 -18.34
N GLU A 5 10.07 7.79 -18.14
CA GLU A 5 10.61 6.42 -18.28
C GLU A 5 9.97 5.35 -17.36
N ASN A 6 8.95 5.70 -16.57
CA ASN A 6 8.38 4.86 -15.51
C ASN A 6 6.86 4.62 -15.63
N ASP A 7 6.29 4.74 -16.83
CA ASP A 7 4.87 4.43 -17.07
C ASP A 7 4.61 2.91 -17.15
N SER A 8 4.92 2.22 -16.05
CA SER A 8 4.82 0.79 -15.89
C SER A 8 3.95 0.44 -14.68
N TYR A 9 3.23 -0.67 -14.76
CA TYR A 9 2.43 -1.20 -13.66
C TYR A 9 3.27 -1.73 -12.49
N PHE A 10 4.60 -1.81 -12.63
CA PHE A 10 5.51 -2.30 -11.59
C PHE A 10 5.98 -1.19 -10.67
N ALA A 11 6.30 -1.53 -9.41
CA ALA A 11 6.83 -0.59 -8.43
C ALA A 11 8.07 0.17 -8.92
N ASP A 12 8.22 1.42 -8.49
CA ASP A 12 9.39 2.21 -8.83
C ASP A 12 10.64 1.54 -8.21
N PRO A 13 11.74 1.36 -8.96
CA PRO A 13 12.98 0.86 -8.39
C PRO A 13 13.52 1.74 -7.25
N GLN A 14 13.18 3.04 -7.25
CA GLN A 14 13.53 3.95 -6.17
C GLN A 14 12.54 3.78 -5.01
N ARG A 15 13.00 3.12 -3.96
CA ARG A 15 12.23 2.99 -2.73
C ARG A 15 12.25 4.27 -1.92
N THR A 16 11.16 4.48 -1.21
CA THR A 16 11.01 5.48 -0.16
C THR A 16 12.04 5.24 0.94
N ASP A 17 12.61 6.33 1.45
CA ASP A 17 13.50 6.26 2.61
C ASP A 17 12.77 5.62 3.81
N HIS A 18 13.53 4.90 4.65
CA HIS A 18 12.97 4.20 5.80
C HIS A 18 12.20 5.12 6.76
N THR A 19 12.72 6.33 7.00
CA THR A 19 12.09 7.29 7.91
C THR A 19 10.74 7.73 7.37
N GLN A 20 10.71 8.08 6.08
CA GLN A 20 9.51 8.53 5.40
C GLN A 20 8.48 7.39 5.28
N PHE A 21 8.93 6.18 4.97
CA PHE A 21 8.09 5.00 4.90
C PHE A 21 7.44 4.67 6.25
N THR A 22 8.18 4.85 7.35
CA THR A 22 7.64 4.69 8.72
C THR A 22 6.54 5.71 9.02
N ILE A 23 6.73 6.96 8.58
CA ILE A 23 5.72 8.03 8.74
C ILE A 23 4.45 7.68 7.95
N GLU A 24 4.59 7.19 6.72
CA GLU A 24 3.47 6.79 5.88
C GLU A 24 2.69 5.61 6.47
N ILE A 25 3.38 4.58 6.97
CA ILE A 25 2.75 3.47 7.68
C ILE A 25 1.94 4.00 8.86
N LYS A 26 2.53 4.87 9.68
CA LYS A 26 1.85 5.44 10.84
C LYS A 26 0.63 6.26 10.44
N SER A 27 0.74 7.05 9.36
CA SER A 27 -0.39 7.85 8.85
C SER A 27 -1.56 6.98 8.38
N VAL A 28 -1.29 5.78 7.85
CA VAL A 28 -2.36 4.83 7.48
C VAL A 28 -2.94 4.16 8.73
N ALA A 29 -2.08 3.76 9.67
CA ALA A 29 -2.50 3.10 10.90
C ALA A 29 -3.38 3.98 11.80
N ASP A 30 -3.09 5.28 11.88
CA ASP A 30 -3.83 6.23 12.71
C ASP A 30 -5.10 6.79 12.01
N ASN A 31 -5.44 6.33 10.80
CA ASN A 31 -6.58 6.82 10.04
C ASN A 31 -7.81 5.91 10.17
N GLU A 32 -8.79 6.35 10.96
CA GLU A 32 -10.03 5.61 11.25
C GLU A 32 -10.84 5.24 9.99
N VAL A 33 -10.82 6.08 8.95
CA VAL A 33 -11.52 5.79 7.69
C VAL A 33 -10.87 4.62 6.97
N LEU A 34 -9.54 4.65 6.87
CA LEU A 34 -8.77 3.57 6.23
C LEU A 34 -8.88 2.27 7.03
N GLU A 35 -8.85 2.34 8.35
CA GLU A 35 -9.10 1.19 9.22
C GLU A 35 -10.49 0.58 8.95
N GLY A 36 -11.53 1.42 8.93
CA GLY A 36 -12.89 0.99 8.64
C GLY A 36 -13.01 0.29 7.28
N ILE A 37 -12.37 0.83 6.24
CA ILE A 37 -12.37 0.22 4.90
C ILE A 37 -11.64 -1.13 4.91
N LEU A 38 -10.45 -1.20 5.50
CA LEU A 38 -9.64 -2.43 5.55
C LEU A 38 -10.37 -3.56 6.29
N ARG A 39 -11.07 -3.26 7.39
CA ARG A 39 -11.78 -4.26 8.20
C ARG A 39 -13.11 -4.73 7.61
N ASN A 40 -13.85 -3.86 6.93
CA ASN A 40 -15.22 -4.16 6.51
C ASN A 40 -15.34 -4.60 5.04
N THR A 41 -14.27 -4.47 4.26
CA THR A 41 -14.29 -4.83 2.84
C THR A 41 -14.03 -6.33 2.66
N SER A 42 -14.97 -7.05 2.04
CA SER A 42 -14.84 -8.48 1.70
C SER A 42 -14.00 -8.75 0.44
N SER A 43 -13.59 -7.70 -0.28
CA SER A 43 -12.67 -7.78 -1.43
C SER A 43 -11.21 -7.73 -0.97
N MET A 44 -10.27 -8.03 -1.87
CA MET A 44 -8.84 -7.86 -1.63
C MET A 44 -8.46 -6.38 -1.71
N LEU A 45 -7.79 -5.87 -0.67
CA LEU A 45 -7.40 -4.47 -0.60
C LEU A 45 -5.95 -4.32 -0.14
N ALA A 46 -5.23 -3.40 -0.78
CA ALA A 46 -3.90 -2.95 -0.37
C ALA A 46 -3.85 -1.42 -0.47
N ILE A 47 -3.19 -0.80 0.50
CA ILE A 47 -2.86 0.63 0.47
C ILE A 47 -1.37 0.73 0.13
N LEU A 48 -1.07 1.51 -0.91
CA LEU A 48 0.30 1.70 -1.40
C LEU A 48 0.70 3.17 -1.28
N ASN A 49 1.99 3.45 -1.14
CA ASN A 49 2.52 4.79 -1.30
C ASN A 49 2.79 5.14 -2.78
N GLU A 50 3.31 6.35 -3.04
CA GLU A 50 3.58 6.83 -4.40
C GLU A 50 4.58 5.94 -5.17
N GLN A 51 5.54 5.36 -4.46
CA GLN A 51 6.54 4.42 -5.00
C GLN A 51 5.97 3.00 -5.16
N ARG A 52 4.66 2.81 -4.91
CA ARG A 52 3.92 1.55 -4.98
C ARG A 52 4.43 0.51 -3.98
N GLN A 53 4.95 0.94 -2.84
CA GLN A 53 5.28 0.08 -1.70
C GLN A 53 4.04 -0.12 -0.82
N ILE A 54 3.86 -1.34 -0.31
CA ILE A 54 2.71 -1.72 0.53
C ILE A 54 2.82 -1.06 1.91
N LEU A 55 1.81 -0.28 2.28
CA LEU A 55 1.66 0.33 3.60
C LEU A 55 0.71 -0.47 4.51
N ALA A 56 -0.38 -1.02 3.94
CA ALA A 56 -1.34 -1.84 4.67
C ALA A 56 -2.06 -2.82 3.73
N LEU A 57 -2.58 -3.92 4.30
CA LEU A 57 -3.34 -4.97 3.63
C LEU A 57 -4.53 -5.37 4.50
N ASN A 58 -5.60 -5.90 3.89
CA ASN A 58 -6.68 -6.51 4.66
C ASN A 58 -6.55 -8.04 4.76
N ASP A 59 -7.24 -8.63 5.73
CA ASP A 59 -7.24 -10.07 6.02
C ASP A 59 -7.63 -10.92 4.80
N THR A 60 -8.59 -10.44 3.99
CA THR A 60 -9.03 -11.13 2.77
C THR A 60 -7.87 -11.37 1.81
N LEU A 61 -7.01 -10.36 1.61
CA LEU A 61 -5.84 -10.47 0.74
C LEU A 61 -4.78 -11.41 1.34
N LEU A 62 -4.54 -11.35 2.66
CA LEU A 62 -3.60 -12.26 3.33
C LEU A 62 -4.01 -13.73 3.18
N LYS A 63 -5.29 -14.04 3.36
CA LYS A 63 -5.86 -15.39 3.17
C LYS A 63 -5.75 -15.86 1.73
N MET A 64 -5.99 -14.99 0.76
CA MET A 64 -5.84 -15.33 -0.66
C MET A 64 -4.39 -15.69 -0.99
N LEU A 65 -3.42 -14.99 -0.40
CA LEU A 65 -1.99 -15.27 -0.55
C LEU A 65 -1.53 -16.52 0.22
N GLY A 66 -2.40 -17.15 1.03
CA GLY A 66 -2.07 -18.33 1.84
C GLY A 66 -1.11 -18.03 3.00
N ILE A 67 -1.08 -16.78 3.48
CA ILE A 67 -0.19 -16.33 4.56
C ILE A 67 -0.88 -16.42 5.94
N ASP A 68 -2.20 -16.31 5.96
CA ASP A 68 -3.08 -16.37 7.14
C ASP A 68 -4.13 -17.49 6.98
#